data_AF-A0A533Y903-F1
#
_entry.id   AF-A0A533Y903-F1
#
_cell.length_a   1.000
_cell.length_b   1.000
_cell.length_c   1.000
_cell.angle_alpha   90.00
_cell.angle_beta   90.00
_cell.angle_gamma   90.00
#
_symmetry.space_group_name_H-M   'P 1'
#
loop_
_entity.id
_entity.type
_entity.pdbx_description
1 polymer ?
#
loop_
_entity_poly.entity_id
_entity_poly.type
_entity_poly.pdbx_seq_one_letter_code
_entity_poly.pdbx_strand_id
1 'polypeptide(L)'
;MLNWLKSSSSVPNPSGPPKTIRRFHTSDATVRKDSITVDQDCWVVDSKEAQTIRLFEIPNPDAEQCLITYRATMKTEGLTGRAFLEMWCRLPGRGEFFSKGLNQAITGTTDWASYEIPFYLEKGQRLDLIKLGLVIEGRGKVSIKDVEVLKAPLES
;
A
#
# COMPACT_ATOMS: atom_id res chain seq x y z
N MET A 1 -21.40 39.24 -5.16
CA MET A 1 -20.70 38.65 -3.99
C MET A 1 -20.71 37.14 -4.16
N LEU A 2 -19.64 36.57 -4.73
CA LEU A 2 -19.51 35.12 -4.89
C LEU A 2 -18.79 34.57 -3.68
N ASN A 3 -19.49 33.82 -2.83
CA ASN A 3 -18.90 33.11 -1.70
C ASN A 3 -19.46 31.69 -1.67
N TRP A 4 -18.87 30.80 -2.46
CA TRP A 4 -19.00 29.36 -2.33
C TRP A 4 -17.76 28.76 -2.99
N LEU A 5 -16.75 28.43 -2.19
CA LEU A 5 -15.71 27.46 -2.53
C LEU A 5 -14.97 27.15 -1.22
N LYS A 6 -15.69 26.53 -0.28
CA LYS A 6 -15.06 25.66 0.71
C LYS A 6 -15.40 24.25 0.30
N SER A 7 -14.52 23.67 -0.52
CA SER A 7 -14.46 22.22 -0.68
C SER A 7 -14.08 21.65 0.68
N SER A 8 -15.06 21.24 1.49
CA SER A 8 -14.80 20.49 2.71
C SER A 8 -14.38 19.09 2.27
N SER A 9 -13.07 18.87 2.14
CA SER A 9 -12.53 17.52 2.13
C SER A 9 -12.90 16.90 3.48
N SER A 10 -13.87 15.99 3.49
CA SER A 10 -14.43 15.31 4.67
C SER A 10 -13.46 14.30 5.30
N VAL A 11 -12.15 14.51 5.10
CA VAL A 11 -11.09 13.59 5.48
C VAL A 11 -10.35 14.24 6.66
N PRO A 12 -10.41 13.66 7.87
CA PRO A 12 -9.75 14.22 9.04
C PRO A 12 -8.24 14.36 8.81
N ASN A 13 -7.64 15.45 9.28
CA ASN A 13 -6.20 15.63 9.21
C ASN A 13 -5.49 14.75 10.24
N PRO A 14 -4.25 14.30 9.97
CA PRO A 14 -3.41 13.70 10.99
C PRO A 14 -3.10 14.68 12.13
N SER A 15 -3.29 14.25 13.38
CA SER A 15 -3.05 15.05 14.60
C SER A 15 -1.63 14.91 15.16
N GLY A 16 -0.77 14.11 14.53
CA GLY A 16 0.61 13.88 14.97
C GLY A 16 1.46 13.17 13.91
N PRO A 17 2.78 13.04 14.16
CA PRO A 17 3.68 12.38 13.21
C PRO A 17 3.33 10.90 13.03
N PRO A 18 3.52 10.33 11.82
CA PRO A 18 3.32 8.92 11.58
C PRO A 18 4.30 8.06 12.40
N LYS A 19 3.81 6.95 12.93
CA LYS A 19 4.58 5.90 13.60
C LYS A 19 4.58 4.63 12.76
N THR A 20 5.71 3.94 12.67
CA THR A 20 5.79 2.65 11.96
C THR A 20 5.01 1.57 12.72
N ILE A 21 4.05 0.93 12.04
CA ILE A 21 3.42 -0.33 12.49
C ILE A 21 4.37 -1.48 12.20
N ARG A 22 4.86 -1.58 10.95
CA ARG A 22 5.81 -2.61 10.54
C ARG A 22 6.64 -2.13 9.35
N ARG A 23 7.93 -2.47 9.37
CA ARG A 23 8.83 -2.42 8.22
C ARG A 23 9.21 -3.84 7.85
N PHE A 24 9.29 -4.11 6.56
CA PHE A 24 9.67 -5.42 6.02
C PHE A 24 11.05 -5.36 5.39
N HIS A 25 11.79 -6.45 5.54
CA HIS A 25 13.12 -6.69 4.96
C HIS A 25 13.06 -7.92 4.06
N THR A 26 13.94 -8.04 3.08
CA THR A 26 13.94 -9.18 2.14
C THR A 26 14.10 -10.56 2.80
N SER A 27 14.55 -10.61 4.06
CA SER A 27 14.54 -11.80 4.92
C SER A 27 13.14 -12.20 5.44
N ASP A 28 12.17 -11.29 5.45
CA ASP A 28 10.77 -11.60 5.77
C ASP A 28 10.17 -12.50 4.67
N ALA A 29 9.47 -13.55 5.11
CA ALA A 29 8.76 -14.42 4.18
C ALA A 29 7.57 -13.67 3.56
N THR A 30 7.54 -13.61 2.23
CA THR A 30 6.36 -13.16 1.49
C THR A 30 5.27 -14.23 1.53
N VAL A 31 4.01 -13.80 1.40
CA VAL A 31 2.86 -14.73 1.35
C VAL A 31 2.94 -15.60 0.09
N ARG A 32 3.30 -15.02 -1.05
CA ARG A 32 3.53 -15.73 -2.32
C ARG A 32 5.03 -15.88 -2.59
N LYS A 33 5.54 -17.11 -2.64
CA LYS A 33 6.99 -17.39 -2.79
C LYS A 33 7.41 -17.76 -4.21
N ASP A 34 6.50 -18.27 -5.03
CA ASP A 34 6.77 -18.79 -6.38
C ASP A 34 6.95 -17.69 -7.43
N SER A 35 6.44 -16.49 -7.20
CA SER A 35 6.49 -15.37 -8.16
C SER A 35 7.38 -14.22 -7.74
N ILE A 36 8.09 -14.36 -6.62
CA ILE A 36 8.92 -13.30 -6.05
C ILE A 36 10.33 -13.83 -5.86
N THR A 37 11.29 -13.21 -6.52
CA THR A 37 12.71 -13.42 -6.26
C THR A 37 13.25 -12.29 -5.41
N VAL A 38 14.27 -12.57 -4.60
CA VAL A 38 15.05 -11.53 -3.91
C VAL A 38 16.29 -11.24 -4.74
N ASP A 39 16.48 -9.96 -5.07
CA ASP A 39 17.71 -9.45 -5.68
C ASP A 39 18.26 -8.34 -4.78
N GLN A 40 19.39 -8.59 -4.13
CA GLN A 40 19.95 -7.70 -3.09
C GLN A 40 18.90 -7.38 -2.01
N ASP A 41 18.56 -6.09 -1.84
CA ASP A 41 17.59 -5.58 -0.87
C ASP A 41 16.22 -5.27 -1.50
N CYS A 42 15.88 -5.89 -2.63
CA CYS A 42 14.57 -5.75 -3.25
C CYS A 42 13.90 -7.08 -3.56
N TRP A 43 12.56 -7.07 -3.48
CA TRP A 43 11.73 -8.12 -4.06
C TRP A 43 11.49 -7.79 -5.53
N VAL A 44 11.58 -8.80 -6.37
CA VAL A 44 11.44 -8.68 -7.82
C VAL A 44 10.35 -9.63 -8.29
N VAL A 45 9.42 -9.10 -9.07
CA VAL A 45 8.37 -9.85 -9.75
C VAL A 45 8.57 -9.71 -11.25
N ASP A 46 8.93 -10.81 -11.92
CA ASP A 46 8.93 -10.89 -13.38
C ASP A 46 7.56 -11.42 -13.85
N SER A 47 6.68 -10.48 -14.17
CA SER A 47 5.30 -10.77 -14.53
C SER A 47 5.19 -11.16 -16.01
N LYS A 48 4.47 -12.25 -16.31
CA LYS A 48 4.18 -12.67 -17.69
C LYS A 48 2.80 -12.25 -18.18
N GLU A 49 1.88 -11.98 -17.26
CA GLU A 49 0.49 -11.62 -17.48
C GLU A 49 -0.05 -10.80 -16.30
N ALA A 50 -1.31 -10.35 -16.36
CA ALA A 50 -1.90 -9.60 -15.25
C ALA A 50 -2.03 -10.47 -13.99
N GLN A 51 -1.54 -9.97 -12.85
CA GLN A 51 -1.61 -10.65 -11.56
C GLN A 51 -1.58 -9.67 -10.39
N THR A 52 -2.13 -10.12 -9.26
CA THR A 52 -2.00 -9.44 -7.97
C THR A 52 -1.12 -10.28 -7.05
N ILE A 53 0.00 -9.72 -6.63
CA ILE A 53 0.92 -10.35 -5.70
C ILE A 53 0.56 -9.91 -4.28
N ARG A 54 0.21 -10.86 -3.41
CA ARG A 54 0.14 -10.62 -1.96
C ARG A 54 1.55 -10.70 -1.39
N LEU A 55 2.08 -9.57 -0.94
CA LEU A 55 3.42 -9.48 -0.37
C LEU A 55 3.41 -9.92 1.10
N PHE A 56 2.61 -9.24 1.93
CA PHE A 56 2.63 -9.44 3.38
C PHE A 56 1.25 -9.32 4.01
N GLU A 57 1.15 -9.83 5.22
CA GLU A 57 0.00 -9.67 6.10
C GLU A 57 0.45 -9.24 7.49
N ILE A 58 -0.32 -8.33 8.10
CA ILE A 58 -0.10 -7.83 9.46
C ILE A 58 -1.35 -8.15 10.28
N PRO A 59 -1.34 -9.24 11.06
CA PRO A 59 -2.44 -9.54 11.97
C PRO A 59 -2.42 -8.59 13.16
N ASN A 60 -3.60 -8.21 13.65
CA ASN A 60 -3.81 -7.40 14.85
C ASN A 60 -2.91 -6.14 14.92
N PRO A 61 -2.97 -5.22 13.94
CA PRO A 61 -2.06 -4.08 13.83
C PRO A 61 -2.23 -2.99 14.91
N ASP A 62 -3.18 -3.18 15.85
CA ASP A 62 -3.57 -2.18 16.86
C ASP A 62 -3.81 -0.79 16.24
N ALA A 63 -4.79 -0.71 15.34
CA ALA A 63 -5.08 0.50 14.57
C ALA A 63 -6.58 0.84 14.60
N GLU A 64 -6.88 2.05 15.03
CA GLU A 64 -8.22 2.66 15.16
C GLU A 64 -8.05 4.20 15.23
N GLN A 65 -9.03 4.95 14.72
CA GLN A 65 -9.01 6.43 14.71
C GLN A 65 -7.67 7.01 14.17
N CYS A 66 -7.21 6.47 13.04
CA CYS A 66 -5.91 6.80 12.46
C CYS A 66 -5.93 6.71 10.93
N LEU A 67 -5.02 7.44 10.29
CA LEU A 67 -4.62 7.21 8.91
C LEU A 67 -3.58 6.08 8.87
N ILE A 68 -3.88 5.02 8.12
CA ILE A 68 -2.91 4.00 7.73
C ILE A 68 -2.30 4.38 6.39
N THR A 69 -0.97 4.29 6.29
CA THR A 69 -0.24 4.50 5.05
C THR A 69 0.57 3.25 4.72
N TYR A 70 0.30 2.64 3.57
CA TYR A 70 1.21 1.66 2.98
C TYR A 70 2.16 2.38 2.04
N ARG A 71 3.47 2.33 2.32
CA ARG A 71 4.53 2.95 1.54
C ARG A 71 5.53 1.92 1.03
N ALA A 72 6.02 2.13 -0.19
CA ALA A 72 7.12 1.36 -0.76
C ALA A 72 7.85 2.14 -1.87
N THR A 73 9.11 1.80 -2.11
CA THR A 73 9.89 2.28 -3.25
C THR A 73 9.83 1.27 -4.38
N MET A 74 9.47 1.71 -5.60
CA MET A 74 9.26 0.83 -6.75
C MET A 74 9.99 1.32 -7.99
N LYS A 75 10.38 0.38 -8.87
CA LYS A 75 10.82 0.64 -10.25
C LYS A 75 10.29 -0.44 -11.19
N THR A 76 10.29 -0.17 -12.49
CA THR A 76 9.91 -1.14 -13.52
C THR A 76 10.93 -1.25 -14.64
N GLU A 77 11.01 -2.44 -15.25
CA GLU A 77 11.80 -2.70 -16.45
C GLU A 77 10.89 -3.33 -17.51
N GLY A 78 10.64 -2.61 -18.60
CA GLY A 78 9.87 -3.10 -19.75
C GLY A 78 8.41 -3.47 -19.45
N LEU A 79 7.77 -2.79 -18.49
CA LEU A 79 6.39 -3.08 -18.11
C LEU A 79 5.40 -2.65 -19.19
N THR A 80 4.81 -3.63 -19.87
CA THR A 80 3.65 -3.50 -20.74
C THR A 80 2.40 -3.67 -19.89
N GLY A 81 1.70 -2.58 -19.60
CA GLY A 81 0.61 -2.52 -18.62
C GLY A 81 0.93 -1.53 -17.50
N ARG A 82 0.30 -1.69 -16.33
CA ARG A 82 0.51 -0.82 -15.18
C ARG A 82 0.84 -1.62 -13.92
N ALA A 83 1.54 -1.02 -12.98
CA ALA A 83 1.72 -1.58 -11.64
C ALA A 83 1.40 -0.54 -10.56
N PHE A 84 0.81 -0.96 -9.45
CA PHE A 84 0.46 -0.07 -8.33
C PHE A 84 0.29 -0.84 -7.02
N LEU A 85 0.43 -0.12 -5.91
CA LEU A 85 0.17 -0.65 -4.57
C LEU A 85 -1.33 -0.91 -4.35
N GLU A 86 -1.61 -1.97 -3.62
CA GLU A 86 -2.95 -2.31 -3.12
C GLU A 86 -2.84 -2.66 -1.63
N MET A 87 -3.80 -2.20 -0.83
CA MET A 87 -3.91 -2.55 0.58
C MET A 87 -5.34 -2.98 0.87
N TRP A 88 -5.52 -4.11 1.55
CA TRP A 88 -6.80 -4.51 2.11
C TRP A 88 -6.76 -4.44 3.63
N CYS A 89 -7.80 -3.86 4.21
CA CYS A 89 -7.98 -3.66 5.62
C CYS A 89 -9.26 -4.37 6.04
N ARG A 90 -9.14 -5.33 6.98
CA ARG A 90 -10.29 -6.05 7.51
C ARG A 90 -10.79 -5.43 8.81
N LEU A 91 -12.08 -5.14 8.83
CA LEU A 91 -12.81 -4.69 10.01
C LEU A 91 -13.69 -5.86 10.50
N PRO A 92 -13.41 -6.42 11.70
CA PRO A 92 -14.21 -7.50 12.28
C PRO A 92 -15.71 -7.18 12.26
N GLY A 93 -16.51 -8.12 11.72
CA GLY A 93 -17.97 -7.97 11.62
C GLY A 93 -18.47 -6.96 10.57
N ARG A 94 -17.57 -6.24 9.87
CA ARG A 94 -17.93 -5.27 8.82
C ARG A 94 -17.42 -5.62 7.43
N GLY A 95 -16.42 -6.49 7.34
CA GLY A 95 -15.87 -7.00 6.07
C GLY A 95 -14.47 -6.49 5.75
N GLU A 96 -14.08 -6.60 4.49
CA GLU A 96 -12.78 -6.13 3.98
C GLU A 96 -12.97 -4.93 3.05
N PHE A 97 -12.12 -3.92 3.22
CA PHE A 97 -12.11 -2.69 2.46
C PHE A 97 -10.72 -2.51 1.85
N PHE A 98 -10.62 -1.74 0.77
CA PHE A 98 -9.34 -1.60 0.06
C PHE A 98 -8.96 -0.15 -0.22
N SER A 99 -7.66 0.05 -0.40
CA SER A 99 -7.07 1.22 -1.02
C SER A 99 -6.19 0.76 -2.19
N LYS A 100 -6.26 1.46 -3.33
CA LYS A 100 -5.51 1.12 -4.54
C LYS A 100 -4.88 2.38 -5.14
N GLY A 101 -3.60 2.30 -5.48
CA GLY A 101 -2.83 3.39 -6.08
C GLY A 101 -3.08 3.59 -7.58
N LEU A 102 -4.34 3.57 -8.03
CA LEU A 102 -4.66 3.66 -9.47
C LEU A 102 -4.19 4.97 -10.12
N ASN A 103 -4.21 6.07 -9.37
CA ASN A 103 -3.77 7.39 -9.79
C ASN A 103 -2.25 7.59 -9.79
N GLN A 104 -1.51 6.65 -9.20
CA GLN A 104 -0.05 6.65 -9.08
C GLN A 104 0.58 5.41 -9.75
N ALA A 105 -0.17 4.79 -10.66
CA ALA A 105 0.26 3.59 -11.35
C ALA A 105 1.46 3.87 -12.26
N ILE A 106 2.44 2.97 -12.24
CA ILE A 106 3.68 3.06 -13.03
C ILE A 106 3.63 2.15 -14.24
N THR A 107 4.32 2.53 -15.31
CA THR A 107 4.33 1.82 -16.60
C THR A 107 5.66 1.98 -17.32
N GLY A 108 5.97 1.09 -18.26
CA GLY A 108 7.21 1.12 -19.05
C GLY A 108 8.45 0.78 -18.23
N THR A 109 9.55 1.48 -18.49
CA THR A 109 10.78 1.41 -17.71
C THR A 109 10.89 2.69 -16.88
N THR A 110 11.05 2.55 -15.57
CA THR A 110 11.20 3.68 -14.64
C THR A 110 12.40 3.48 -13.73
N ASP A 111 12.92 4.58 -13.19
CA ASP A 111 13.80 4.54 -12.04
C ASP A 111 13.01 4.37 -10.73
N TRP A 112 13.76 4.24 -9.63
CA TRP A 112 13.21 4.13 -8.29
C TRP A 112 12.47 5.39 -7.87
N ALA A 113 11.23 5.23 -7.40
CA ALA A 113 10.46 6.30 -6.77
C ALA A 113 9.62 5.75 -5.60
N SER A 114 9.28 6.62 -4.65
CA SER A 114 8.45 6.28 -3.50
C SER A 114 6.98 6.44 -3.84
N TYR A 115 6.18 5.45 -3.45
CA TYR A 115 4.73 5.40 -3.64
C TYR A 115 4.05 5.08 -2.32
N GLU A 116 2.92 5.71 -2.06
CA GLU A 116 2.15 5.45 -0.85
C GLU A 116 0.64 5.50 -1.11
N ILE A 117 -0.13 4.71 -0.37
CA ILE A 117 -1.59 4.73 -0.44
C ILE A 117 -2.19 4.85 0.96
N PRO A 118 -3.19 5.73 1.16
CA PRO A 118 -3.83 5.95 2.44
C PRO A 118 -5.04 5.04 2.67
N PHE A 119 -5.36 4.76 3.93
CA PHE A 119 -6.63 4.19 4.38
C PHE A 119 -7.04 4.80 5.72
N TYR A 120 -8.18 5.47 5.75
CA TYR A 120 -8.67 6.17 6.94
C TYR A 120 -9.51 5.24 7.81
N LEU A 121 -9.22 5.27 9.12
CA LEU A 121 -10.00 4.58 10.15
C LEU A 121 -10.62 5.62 11.07
N GLU A 122 -11.94 5.58 11.19
CA GLU A 122 -12.67 6.38 12.18
C GLU A 122 -12.65 5.72 13.56
N LYS A 123 -13.18 6.43 14.56
CA LYS A 123 -13.43 5.85 15.88
C LYS A 123 -14.40 4.67 15.77
N GLY A 124 -14.11 3.57 16.45
CA GLY A 124 -14.88 2.32 16.36
C GLY A 124 -14.57 1.46 15.13
N GLN A 125 -13.63 1.88 14.27
CA GLN A 125 -13.12 1.09 13.16
C GLN A 125 -11.74 0.51 13.51
N ARG A 126 -11.72 -0.61 14.23
CA ARG A 126 -10.49 -1.30 14.62
C ARG A 126 -10.16 -2.42 13.63
N LEU A 127 -8.95 -2.38 13.07
CA LEU A 127 -8.47 -3.44 12.16
C LEU A 127 -7.96 -4.66 12.92
N ASP A 128 -8.25 -5.85 12.38
CA ASP A 128 -7.63 -7.12 12.83
C ASP A 128 -6.68 -7.72 11.80
N LEU A 129 -6.69 -7.23 10.56
CA LEU A 129 -5.78 -7.68 9.50
C LEU A 129 -5.55 -6.58 8.45
N ILE A 130 -4.28 -6.35 8.11
CA ILE A 130 -3.85 -5.60 6.94
C ILE A 130 -3.17 -6.55 5.96
N LYS A 131 -3.51 -6.46 4.69
CA LYS A 131 -2.94 -7.25 3.60
C LYS A 131 -2.30 -6.30 2.58
N LEU A 132 -1.01 -6.47 2.31
CA LEU A 132 -0.24 -5.62 1.40
C LEU A 132 -0.04 -6.30 0.07
N GLY A 133 -0.42 -5.64 -1.01
CA GLY A 133 -0.39 -6.17 -2.36
C GLY A 133 0.31 -5.25 -3.36
N LEU A 134 0.80 -5.87 -4.42
CA LEU A 134 1.26 -5.24 -5.64
C LEU A 134 0.42 -5.77 -6.80
N VAL A 135 -0.32 -4.89 -7.46
CA VAL A 135 -1.07 -5.22 -8.67
C VAL A 135 -0.19 -4.95 -9.88
N ILE A 136 -0.12 -5.88 -10.82
CA ILE A 136 0.59 -5.76 -12.09
C ILE A 136 -0.38 -6.16 -13.20
N GLU A 137 -0.75 -5.24 -14.07
CA GLU A 137 -1.77 -5.43 -15.12
C GLU A 137 -1.15 -5.85 -16.45
N GLY A 138 -0.03 -6.58 -16.43
CA GLY A 138 0.59 -7.07 -17.66
C GLY A 138 1.99 -7.67 -17.48
N ARG A 139 2.78 -7.61 -18.56
CA ARG A 139 4.10 -8.25 -18.65
C ARG A 139 5.21 -7.27 -18.35
N GLY A 140 6.19 -7.67 -17.56
CA GLY A 140 7.42 -6.93 -17.29
C GLY A 140 7.89 -7.15 -15.86
N LYS A 141 9.05 -6.57 -15.53
CA LYS A 141 9.62 -6.70 -14.20
C LYS A 141 9.24 -5.52 -13.33
N VAL A 142 8.79 -5.79 -12.11
CA VAL A 142 8.57 -4.79 -11.06
C VAL A 142 9.48 -5.12 -9.89
N SER A 143 10.28 -4.16 -9.46
CA SER A 143 11.11 -4.28 -8.25
C SER A 143 10.52 -3.39 -7.17
N ILE A 144 10.48 -3.88 -5.94
CA ILE A 144 9.92 -3.19 -4.77
C ILE A 144 10.85 -3.35 -3.57
N LYS A 145 11.03 -2.28 -2.79
CA LYS A 145 11.80 -2.24 -1.55
C LYS A 145 11.24 -1.19 -0.59
N ASP A 146 11.84 -1.04 0.59
CA ASP A 146 11.42 -0.09 1.62
C ASP A 146 9.94 -0.22 1.99
N VAL A 147 9.42 -1.45 1.99
CA VAL A 147 8.01 -1.76 2.25
C VAL A 147 7.72 -1.54 3.73
N GLU A 148 6.80 -0.63 4.03
CA GLU A 148 6.37 -0.35 5.39
C GLU A 148 4.92 0.09 5.50
N VAL A 149 4.38 -0.09 6.71
CA VAL A 149 3.06 0.40 7.10
C VAL A 149 3.23 1.36 8.25
N LEU A 150 2.63 2.53 8.12
CA LEU A 150 2.64 3.60 9.11
C LEU A 150 1.22 3.85 9.62
N LYS A 151 1.09 4.35 10.85
CA LYS A 151 -0.14 4.94 11.38
C LYS A 151 0.10 6.36 11.87
N ALA A 152 -0.79 7.29 11.54
CA ALA A 152 -0.84 8.62 12.13
C ALA A 152 -2.21 8.82 12.79
N PRO A 153 -2.28 9.30 14.04
CA PRO A 153 -3.57 9.56 14.69
C PRO A 153 -4.34 10.63 13.91
N LEU A 154 -5.66 10.56 13.89
CA LEU A 154 -6.50 11.60 13.29
C LEU A 154 -6.93 12.63 14.34
N GLU A 155 -7.23 13.85 13.90
CA GLU A 155 -7.97 14.81 14.73
C GLU A 155 -9.36 14.26 15.07
N SER A 156 -9.84 14.56 16.28
CA SER A 156 -11.16 14.14 16.78
C SER A 156 -12.26 15.11 16.39
#